data_AF-A0AAV9AH13-F1
#
_entry.id   AF-A0AAV9AH13-F1
#
_cell.length_a   1.000
_cell.length_b   1.000
_cell.length_c   1.000
_cell.angle_alpha   90.00
_cell.angle_beta   90.00
_cell.angle_gamma   90.00
#
_symmetry.space_group_name_H-M   'P 1'
#
loop_
_entity.id
_entity.type
_entity.pdbx_description
1 polymer ?
#
loop_
_entity_poly.entity_id
_entity_poly.type
_entity_poly.pdbx_seq_one_letter_code
_entity_poly.pdbx_strand_id
1 'polypeptide(L)'
;MEAISIVDVPPYFLCPISLEIMKDPVTLSTGITYDRDSIERWLFSDNNSTCPVTNQSLSDSSSSSADITTPNHTLRRLIQSWCAANASADIQRFPTPKPPVDRSRISTLLHHASVPSTRPNALRDLRSIAAESERNRRCMESAGAGDALVSIIKQETTTMIEDTLLCLLHDLQLSARGMRDVLRRHADLIEVLARVMLARRASDQCRAHATLLLRSAVSAANPNQLTMSAREVFAAVVGVVRDRISAQATKAGLKVLGELCAWGRNRVRAVEAGAVDVLVGIVMEAGGIEGRRVVEMGLVVLEILCGCAEGREELVGNAAGLAAVGKRVLRVSNVATERGVRILSSIARFSGTKAVLQEMAEVGVVSKLCLVLQVSCDLKTKEKAKEILRLHGTVWRNSPCIAPYLLSSYPN
;
A
#
# COMPACT_ATOMS: atom_id res chain seq x y z
N MET A 1 -48.73 9.67 -19.93
CA MET A 1 -47.59 8.73 -19.93
C MET A 1 -46.76 9.05 -21.15
N GLU A 2 -45.78 9.94 -21.02
CA GLU A 2 -44.80 10.18 -22.07
C GLU A 2 -43.88 8.95 -22.13
N ALA A 3 -43.79 8.34 -23.31
CA ALA A 3 -42.86 7.25 -23.56
C ALA A 3 -41.44 7.81 -23.45
N ILE A 4 -40.65 7.30 -22.51
CA ILE A 4 -39.22 7.54 -22.45
C ILE A 4 -38.66 6.92 -23.74
N SER A 5 -38.37 7.74 -24.74
CA SER A 5 -37.70 7.28 -25.96
C SER A 5 -36.29 6.85 -25.57
N ILE A 6 -36.07 5.54 -25.49
CA ILE A 6 -34.74 4.95 -25.37
C ILE A 6 -34.02 5.31 -26.68
N VAL A 7 -33.20 6.36 -26.65
CA VAL A 7 -32.37 6.75 -27.78
C VAL A 7 -31.29 5.70 -27.93
N ASP A 8 -31.37 4.92 -29.01
CA ASP A 8 -30.39 3.89 -29.30
C ASP A 8 -29.08 4.54 -29.74
N VAL A 9 -28.00 4.25 -29.01
CA VAL A 9 -26.68 4.84 -29.27
C VAL A 9 -26.08 4.15 -30.49
N PRO A 10 -25.68 4.89 -31.54
CA PRO A 10 -25.06 4.26 -32.69
C PRO A 10 -23.82 3.44 -32.29
N PRO A 11 -23.71 2.16 -32.71
CA PRO A 11 -22.68 1.25 -32.20
C PRO A 11 -21.26 1.69 -32.53
N TYR A 12 -21.05 2.47 -33.59
CA TYR A 12 -19.77 3.06 -33.95
C TYR A 12 -19.33 4.24 -33.04
N PHE A 13 -20.18 4.68 -32.11
CA PHE A 13 -19.82 5.62 -31.04
C PHE A 13 -19.39 4.90 -29.76
N LEU A 14 -19.62 3.60 -29.66
CA LEU A 14 -19.29 2.81 -28.47
C LEU A 14 -17.84 2.34 -28.52
N CYS A 15 -17.18 2.43 -27.37
CA CYS A 15 -15.84 1.86 -27.21
C CYS A 15 -15.93 0.33 -27.23
N PRO A 16 -15.12 -0.37 -28.05
CA PRO A 16 -15.14 -1.83 -28.07
C PRO A 16 -14.72 -2.52 -26.75
N ILE A 17 -14.09 -1.78 -25.83
CA ILE A 17 -13.66 -2.30 -24.51
C ILE A 17 -14.74 -2.07 -23.46
N SER A 18 -15.17 -0.82 -23.26
CA SER A 18 -16.12 -0.48 -22.20
C SER A 18 -17.58 -0.62 -22.62
N LEU A 19 -17.86 -0.70 -23.92
CA LEU A 19 -19.21 -0.66 -24.51
C LEU A 19 -19.99 0.63 -24.17
N GLU A 20 -19.29 1.67 -23.70
CA GLU A 20 -19.82 3.00 -23.42
C GLU A 20 -19.46 3.98 -24.55
N ILE A 21 -20.20 5.09 -24.66
CA ILE A 21 -19.89 6.17 -25.61
C ILE A 21 -18.44 6.66 -25.40
N MET A 22 -17.67 6.73 -26.49
CA MET A 22 -16.32 7.25 -26.48
C MET A 22 -16.32 8.76 -26.19
N LYS A 23 -15.70 9.16 -25.08
CA LYS A 23 -15.54 10.57 -24.68
C LYS A 23 -14.30 11.17 -25.37
N ASP A 24 -13.26 10.36 -25.50
CA ASP A 24 -12.02 10.71 -26.18
C ASP A 24 -11.63 9.62 -27.19
N PRO A 25 -12.23 9.61 -28.40
CA PRO A 25 -11.95 8.56 -29.37
C PRO A 25 -10.53 8.65 -29.91
N VAL A 26 -9.82 7.52 -29.87
CA VAL A 26 -8.45 7.35 -30.35
C VAL A 26 -8.32 6.08 -31.16
N THR A 27 -7.56 6.15 -32.24
CA THR A 27 -7.40 5.09 -33.22
C THR A 27 -6.01 4.46 -33.07
N LEU A 28 -5.95 3.14 -32.97
CA LEU A 28 -4.70 2.39 -33.05
C LEU A 28 -4.22 2.28 -34.49
N SER A 29 -2.96 1.89 -34.70
CA SER A 29 -2.42 1.56 -36.03
C SER A 29 -3.23 0.49 -36.77
N THR A 30 -3.97 -0.33 -36.04
CA THR A 30 -4.90 -1.35 -36.58
C THR A 30 -6.18 -0.76 -37.17
N GLY A 31 -6.40 0.56 -37.06
CA GLY A 31 -7.60 1.26 -37.55
C GLY A 31 -8.80 1.20 -36.61
N ILE A 32 -8.73 0.43 -35.51
CA ILE A 32 -9.83 0.35 -34.54
C ILE A 32 -9.77 1.55 -33.59
N THR A 33 -10.94 2.14 -33.33
CA THR A 33 -11.08 3.31 -32.45
C THR A 33 -11.67 2.90 -31.10
N TYR A 34 -11.09 3.44 -30.04
CA TYR A 34 -11.47 3.17 -28.65
C TYR A 34 -11.63 4.49 -27.90
N ASP A 35 -12.30 4.46 -26.75
CA ASP A 35 -12.15 5.52 -25.78
C ASP A 35 -10.73 5.49 -25.21
N ARG A 36 -10.05 6.64 -25.16
CA ARG A 36 -8.64 6.75 -24.75
C ARG A 36 -8.38 6.12 -23.40
N ASP A 37 -9.21 6.39 -22.40
CA ASP A 37 -8.95 5.91 -21.04
C ASP A 37 -9.07 4.39 -20.97
N SER A 38 -9.99 3.81 -21.74
CA SER A 38 -10.18 2.36 -21.84
C SER A 38 -9.01 1.66 -22.52
N ILE A 39 -8.53 2.18 -23.65
CA ILE A 39 -7.39 1.56 -24.35
C ILE A 39 -6.06 1.80 -23.60
N GLU A 40 -5.86 2.96 -22.98
CA GLU A 40 -4.69 3.19 -22.15
C GLU A 40 -4.65 2.21 -20.96
N ARG A 41 -5.77 2.03 -20.24
CA ARG A 41 -5.86 1.03 -19.16
C ARG A 41 -5.50 -0.37 -19.65
N TRP A 42 -6.02 -0.79 -20.81
CA TRP A 42 -5.68 -2.09 -21.41
C TRP A 42 -4.18 -2.26 -21.66
N LEU A 43 -3.54 -1.25 -22.25
CA LEU A 43 -2.11 -1.30 -22.59
C LEU A 43 -1.22 -1.26 -21.33
N PHE A 44 -1.67 -0.63 -20.24
CA PHE A 44 -0.88 -0.43 -19.03
C PHE A 44 -1.09 -1.49 -17.94
N SER A 45 -2.27 -2.11 -17.84
CA SER A 45 -2.59 -3.00 -16.72
C SER A 45 -1.85 -4.34 -16.76
N ASP A 46 -1.52 -4.87 -17.95
CA ASP A 46 -1.07 -6.27 -18.10
C ASP A 46 0.16 -6.46 -19.01
N ASN A 47 0.89 -5.39 -19.34
CA ASN A 47 1.95 -5.42 -20.36
C ASN A 47 1.43 -5.91 -21.73
N ASN A 48 0.12 -5.71 -21.98
CA ASN A 48 -0.53 -6.05 -23.23
C ASN A 48 -0.04 -5.08 -24.31
N SER A 49 0.69 -5.61 -25.29
CA SER A 49 1.15 -4.87 -26.47
C SER A 49 0.32 -5.20 -27.69
N THR A 50 -0.95 -5.57 -27.51
CA THR A 50 -1.84 -6.03 -28.57
C THR A 50 -3.13 -5.22 -28.63
N CYS A 51 -3.65 -5.06 -29.84
CA CYS A 51 -4.98 -4.51 -30.06
C CYS A 51 -6.05 -5.48 -29.50
N PRO A 52 -6.98 -5.02 -28.63
CA PRO A 52 -7.98 -5.89 -28.00
C PRO A 52 -8.90 -6.63 -28.98
N VAL A 53 -9.15 -6.04 -30.15
CA VAL A 53 -10.10 -6.58 -31.13
C VAL A 53 -9.39 -7.44 -32.18
N THR A 54 -8.24 -6.99 -32.69
CA THR A 54 -7.56 -7.67 -33.79
C THR A 54 -6.46 -8.62 -33.32
N ASN A 55 -6.09 -8.59 -32.03
CA ASN A 55 -4.93 -9.28 -31.45
C ASN A 55 -3.59 -8.99 -32.15
N GLN A 56 -3.52 -7.94 -32.99
CA GLN A 56 -2.28 -7.53 -33.65
C GLN A 56 -1.35 -6.85 -32.65
N SER A 57 -0.05 -7.16 -32.74
CA SER A 57 0.98 -6.51 -31.93
C SER A 57 1.13 -5.04 -32.35
N LEU A 58 1.19 -4.16 -31.37
CA LEU A 58 1.34 -2.70 -31.49
C LEU A 58 2.82 -2.30 -31.32
N SER A 59 3.76 -3.17 -31.72
CA SER A 59 5.18 -3.03 -31.42
C SER A 59 5.84 -1.88 -32.17
N ASP A 60 5.91 -0.72 -31.50
CA ASP A 60 7.02 0.23 -31.63
C ASP A 60 7.66 0.44 -30.26
N SER A 61 8.84 -0.15 -30.10
CA SER A 61 9.49 -0.42 -28.82
C SER A 61 10.12 0.78 -28.08
N SER A 62 9.73 2.01 -28.39
CA SER A 62 10.40 3.20 -27.80
C SER A 62 9.52 4.42 -27.52
N SER A 63 8.20 4.34 -27.65
CA SER A 63 7.35 5.53 -27.57
C SER A 63 6.18 5.36 -26.60
N SER A 64 5.77 6.47 -25.99
CA SER A 64 4.77 6.53 -24.92
C SER A 64 3.38 6.09 -25.43
N SER A 65 2.39 5.80 -24.55
CA SER A 65 1.02 5.45 -25.00
C SER A 65 0.36 6.53 -25.87
N ALA A 66 0.82 7.78 -25.75
CA ALA A 66 0.41 8.88 -26.61
C ALA A 66 0.85 8.69 -28.07
N ASP A 67 1.97 8.00 -28.30
CA ASP A 67 2.53 7.76 -29.63
C ASP A 67 1.91 6.52 -30.31
N ILE A 68 1.35 5.60 -29.53
CA ILE A 68 0.66 4.38 -30.02
C ILE A 68 -0.77 4.70 -30.52
N THR A 69 -1.34 5.82 -30.08
CA THR A 69 -2.76 6.17 -30.32
C THR A 69 -2.90 7.49 -31.07
N THR A 70 -3.56 7.48 -32.22
CA THR A 70 -3.85 8.71 -32.98
C THR A 70 -5.21 9.27 -32.56
N PRO A 71 -5.33 10.53 -32.11
CA PRO A 71 -6.63 11.12 -31.78
C PRO A 71 -7.59 11.15 -32.99
N ASN A 72 -8.81 10.67 -32.83
CA ASN A 72 -9.84 10.73 -33.87
C ASN A 72 -10.76 11.95 -33.67
N HIS A 73 -10.27 13.13 -34.07
CA HIS A 73 -11.00 14.39 -33.90
C HIS A 73 -12.33 14.42 -34.66
N THR A 74 -12.40 13.79 -35.83
CA THR A 74 -13.63 13.70 -36.63
C THR A 74 -14.71 12.93 -35.87
N LEU A 75 -14.39 11.72 -35.39
CA LEU A 75 -15.33 10.91 -34.62
C LEU A 75 -15.74 11.62 -33.33
N ARG A 76 -14.80 12.29 -32.64
CA ARG A 76 -15.12 13.08 -31.45
C ARG A 76 -16.16 14.15 -31.75
N ARG A 77 -16.00 14.90 -32.85
CA ARG A 77 -16.96 15.94 -33.27
C ARG A 77 -18.32 15.35 -33.60
N LEU A 78 -18.36 14.20 -34.27
CA LEU A 78 -19.61 13.50 -34.59
C LEU A 78 -20.34 13.05 -33.33
N ILE A 79 -19.63 12.42 -32.38
CA ILE A 79 -20.20 12.01 -31.09
C ILE A 79 -20.74 13.22 -30.32
N GLN A 80 -19.97 14.29 -30.21
CA GLN A 80 -20.41 15.51 -29.53
C GLN A 80 -21.63 16.16 -30.19
N SER A 81 -21.70 16.16 -31.53
CA SER A 81 -22.87 16.66 -32.28
C SER A 81 -24.10 15.79 -32.03
N TRP A 82 -23.93 14.47 -31.99
CA TRP A 82 -25.00 13.54 -31.69
C TRP A 82 -25.51 13.69 -30.26
N CYS A 83 -24.61 13.82 -29.26
CA CYS A 83 -25.01 14.10 -27.88
C CYS A 83 -25.79 15.43 -27.78
N ALA A 84 -25.36 16.47 -28.49
CA ALA A 84 -26.06 17.76 -28.49
C ALA A 84 -27.46 17.66 -29.10
N ALA A 85 -27.64 16.87 -30.17
CA ALA A 85 -28.93 16.65 -30.81
C ALA A 85 -29.90 15.81 -29.94
N ASN A 86 -29.37 15.00 -29.02
CA ASN A 86 -30.14 14.12 -28.15
C ASN A 86 -30.14 14.59 -26.67
N ALA A 87 -29.82 15.86 -26.41
CA ALA A 87 -29.74 16.42 -25.07
C ALA A 87 -31.08 16.37 -24.29
N SER A 88 -32.21 16.34 -25.00
CA SER A 88 -33.56 16.19 -24.42
C SER A 88 -33.85 14.78 -23.89
N ALA A 89 -33.02 13.79 -24.24
CA ALA A 89 -33.11 12.40 -23.78
C ALA A 89 -32.09 12.07 -22.68
N ASP A 90 -31.71 13.06 -21.87
CA ASP A 90 -30.70 12.97 -20.79
C ASP A 90 -29.27 12.59 -21.23
N ILE A 91 -28.96 12.66 -22.53
CA ILE A 91 -27.59 12.42 -23.03
C ILE A 91 -26.76 13.70 -22.87
N GLN A 92 -25.90 13.72 -21.86
CA GLN A 92 -25.01 14.85 -21.58
C GLN A 92 -23.87 14.96 -22.59
N ARG A 93 -23.56 16.19 -23.01
CA ARG A 93 -22.39 16.50 -23.82
C ARG A 93 -21.13 16.47 -22.95
N PHE A 94 -20.13 15.69 -23.36
CA PHE A 94 -18.84 15.65 -22.68
C PHE A 94 -17.92 16.79 -23.15
N PRO A 95 -17.17 17.45 -22.25
CA PRO A 95 -16.19 18.46 -22.62
C PRO A 95 -15.04 17.84 -23.39
N THR A 96 -14.43 18.62 -24.30
CA THR A 96 -13.22 18.21 -25.00
C THR A 96 -12.08 18.04 -23.99
N PRO A 97 -11.45 16.85 -23.89
CA PRO A 97 -10.30 16.65 -23.02
C PRO A 97 -9.19 17.64 -23.36
N LYS A 98 -8.64 18.33 -22.35
CA LYS A 98 -7.48 19.20 -22.53
C LYS A 98 -6.28 18.35 -22.97
N PRO A 99 -5.47 18.81 -23.94
CA PRO A 99 -4.24 18.13 -24.27
C PRO A 99 -3.32 18.08 -23.04
N PRO A 100 -2.53 17.02 -22.88
CA PRO A 100 -1.53 16.98 -21.81
C PRO A 100 -0.54 18.13 -21.99
N VAL A 101 0.05 18.55 -20.87
CA VAL A 101 1.12 19.55 -20.88
C VAL A 101 2.28 19.10 -21.78
N ASP A 102 2.90 20.07 -22.45
CA ASP A 102 4.05 19.79 -23.32
C ASP A 102 5.30 19.37 -22.51
N ARG A 103 6.05 18.41 -23.06
CA ARG A 103 7.26 17.85 -22.44
C ARG A 103 8.37 18.89 -22.28
N SER A 104 8.49 19.83 -23.22
CA SER A 104 9.50 20.90 -23.12
C SER A 104 9.22 21.79 -21.91
N ARG A 105 7.95 22.15 -21.69
CA ARG A 105 7.53 22.94 -20.53
C ARG A 105 7.84 22.24 -19.22
N ILE A 106 7.57 20.93 -19.10
CA ILE A 106 7.95 20.16 -17.90
C ILE A 106 9.46 20.21 -17.69
N SER A 107 10.24 19.98 -18.75
CA SER A 107 11.70 19.95 -18.68
C SER A 107 12.27 21.29 -18.20
N THR A 108 11.75 22.41 -18.71
CA THR A 108 12.12 23.76 -18.27
C THR A 108 11.79 23.99 -16.80
N LEU A 109 10.60 23.56 -16.35
CA LEU A 109 10.21 23.68 -14.95
C LEU A 109 11.08 22.81 -14.03
N LEU A 110 11.47 21.60 -14.44
CA LEU A 110 12.40 20.75 -13.68
C LEU A 110 13.79 21.36 -13.58
N HIS A 111 14.27 22.01 -14.66
CA HIS A 111 15.51 22.78 -14.62
C HIS A 111 15.42 23.95 -13.62
N HIS A 112 14.32 24.71 -13.64
CA HIS A 112 14.08 25.78 -12.66
C HIS A 112 13.93 25.24 -11.22
N ALA A 113 13.38 24.04 -11.03
CA ALA A 113 13.29 23.39 -9.73
C ALA A 113 14.65 22.96 -9.16
N SER A 114 15.63 22.72 -10.04
CA SER A 114 17.00 22.37 -9.63
C SER A 114 17.75 23.58 -9.06
N VAL A 115 17.34 24.81 -9.39
CA VAL A 115 17.96 26.04 -8.91
C VAL A 115 17.24 26.55 -7.64
N PRO A 116 17.93 26.71 -6.49
CA PRO A 116 17.30 27.05 -5.21
C PRO A 116 16.42 28.31 -5.22
N SER A 117 16.83 29.36 -5.94
CA SER A 117 16.09 30.64 -5.97
C SER A 117 14.76 30.58 -6.72
N THR A 118 14.65 29.73 -7.75
CA THR A 118 13.43 29.58 -8.58
C THR A 118 12.58 28.38 -8.19
N ARG A 119 13.11 27.50 -7.34
CA ARG A 119 12.50 26.23 -6.98
C ARG A 119 11.10 26.32 -6.41
N PRO A 120 10.78 27.21 -5.45
CA PRO A 120 9.44 27.23 -4.85
C PRO A 120 8.34 27.48 -5.89
N ASN A 121 8.59 28.41 -6.83
CA ASN A 121 7.67 28.71 -7.92
C ASN A 121 7.57 27.55 -8.90
N ALA A 122 8.71 26.95 -9.27
CA ALA A 122 8.73 25.81 -10.18
C ALA A 122 8.00 24.59 -9.60
N LEU A 123 8.20 24.27 -8.32
CA LEU A 123 7.51 23.16 -7.66
C LEU A 123 6.01 23.41 -7.54
N ARG A 124 5.59 24.65 -7.26
CA ARG A 124 4.17 25.03 -7.23
C ARG A 124 3.53 24.83 -8.60
N ASP A 125 4.19 25.24 -9.67
CA ASP A 125 3.68 25.12 -11.03
C ASP A 125 3.68 23.66 -11.51
N LEU A 126 4.70 22.87 -11.16
CA LEU A 126 4.71 21.42 -11.40
C LEU A 126 3.56 20.72 -10.66
N ARG A 127 3.26 21.15 -9.43
CA ARG A 127 2.17 20.59 -8.64
C ARG A 127 0.80 20.94 -9.21
N SER A 128 0.59 22.17 -9.68
CA SER A 128 -0.68 22.53 -10.34
C SER A 128 -0.89 21.71 -11.61
N ILE A 129 0.16 21.54 -12.42
CA ILE A 129 0.15 20.68 -13.61
C ILE A 129 -0.21 19.23 -13.26
N ALA A 130 0.41 18.67 -12.21
CA ALA A 130 0.15 17.30 -11.76
C ALA A 130 -1.29 17.11 -11.26
N ALA A 131 -1.86 18.11 -10.59
CA ALA A 131 -3.21 18.07 -10.05
C ALA A 131 -4.32 18.18 -11.12
N GLU A 132 -4.02 18.76 -12.28
CA GLU A 132 -5.00 18.98 -13.35
C GLU A 132 -5.48 17.67 -14.02
N SER A 133 -4.60 16.68 -14.20
CA SER A 133 -4.98 15.42 -14.83
C SER A 133 -3.96 14.30 -14.63
N GLU A 134 -4.43 13.05 -14.67
CA GLU A 134 -3.56 11.88 -14.69
C GLU A 134 -2.64 11.86 -15.93
N ARG A 135 -3.10 12.39 -17.07
CA ARG A 135 -2.30 12.51 -18.29
C ARG A 135 -1.08 13.40 -18.10
N ASN A 136 -1.24 14.52 -17.39
CA ASN A 136 -0.11 15.38 -17.04
C ASN A 136 0.89 14.63 -16.16
N ARG A 137 0.43 13.87 -15.16
CA ARG A 137 1.33 13.07 -14.31
C ARG A 137 2.12 12.04 -15.10
N ARG A 138 1.49 11.35 -16.05
CA ARG A 138 2.19 10.41 -16.95
C ARG A 138 3.19 11.12 -17.86
N CYS A 139 2.85 12.31 -18.38
CA CYS A 139 3.79 13.14 -19.15
C CYS A 139 4.98 13.59 -18.30
N MET A 140 4.75 13.94 -17.03
CA MET A 140 5.81 14.28 -16.08
C MET A 140 6.70 13.08 -15.76
N GLU A 141 6.12 11.89 -15.56
CA GLU A 141 6.86 10.64 -15.38
C GLU A 141 7.75 10.36 -16.60
N SER A 142 7.22 10.44 -17.81
CA SER A 142 7.99 10.20 -19.05
C SER A 142 9.04 11.26 -19.34
N ALA A 143 8.84 12.49 -18.83
CA ALA A 143 9.82 13.57 -18.85
C ALA A 143 10.93 13.41 -17.80
N GLY A 144 10.87 12.40 -16.93
CA GLY A 144 11.88 12.14 -15.90
C GLY A 144 11.69 12.91 -14.60
N ALA A 145 10.48 13.43 -14.32
CA ALA A 145 10.21 14.20 -13.11
C ALA A 145 10.55 13.45 -11.82
N GLY A 146 10.24 12.15 -11.73
CA GLY A 146 10.56 11.36 -10.54
C GLY A 146 12.07 11.32 -10.23
N ASP A 147 12.90 11.21 -11.26
CA ASP A 147 14.36 11.18 -11.14
C ASP A 147 14.94 12.53 -10.70
N ALA A 148 14.46 13.61 -11.32
CA ALA A 148 14.86 14.97 -10.99
C ALA A 148 14.48 15.34 -9.55
N LEU A 149 13.25 15.02 -9.13
CA LEU A 149 12.78 15.33 -7.78
C LEU A 149 13.58 14.56 -6.71
N VAL A 150 13.88 13.27 -6.94
CA VAL A 150 14.73 12.50 -6.02
C VAL A 150 16.14 13.07 -5.95
N SER A 151 16.70 13.51 -7.08
CA SER A 151 18.01 14.16 -7.11
C SER A 151 18.03 15.45 -6.28
N ILE A 152 16.97 16.27 -6.36
CA ILE A 152 16.83 17.48 -5.54
C ILE A 152 16.71 17.13 -4.06
N ILE A 153 15.91 16.10 -3.69
CA ILE A 153 15.80 15.62 -2.30
C ILE A 153 17.17 15.23 -1.72
N LYS A 154 18.02 14.61 -2.54
CA LYS A 154 19.37 14.19 -2.12
C LYS A 154 20.35 15.36 -1.95
N GLN A 155 20.18 16.44 -2.73
CA GLN A 155 21.02 17.63 -2.65
C GLN A 155 20.68 18.51 -1.44
N GLU A 156 19.42 18.52 -1.03
CA GLU A 156 18.99 19.29 0.14
C GLU A 156 19.46 18.62 1.44
N THR A 157 20.03 19.43 2.34
CA THR A 157 20.27 18.99 3.72
C THR A 157 18.93 18.62 4.35
N THR A 158 18.87 17.53 5.12
CA THR A 158 17.64 16.97 5.71
C THR A 158 16.81 17.96 6.54
N THR A 159 17.37 19.11 6.92
CA THR A 159 16.68 20.18 7.65
C THR A 159 15.87 21.15 6.79
N MET A 160 16.03 21.13 5.46
CA MET A 160 15.44 22.12 4.54
C MET A 160 14.62 21.49 3.40
N ILE A 161 14.35 20.19 3.45
CA ILE A 161 13.51 19.55 2.43
C ILE A 161 12.12 20.16 2.51
N GLU A 162 11.72 20.86 1.45
CA GLU A 162 10.41 21.46 1.33
C GLU A 162 9.33 20.36 1.32
N ASP A 163 8.35 20.42 2.22
CA ASP A 163 7.21 19.49 2.23
C ASP A 163 6.53 19.40 0.85
N THR A 164 6.52 20.51 0.10
CA THR A 164 6.04 20.60 -1.28
C THR A 164 6.74 19.62 -2.22
N LEU A 165 8.04 19.36 -2.04
CA LEU A 165 8.83 18.45 -2.88
C LEU A 165 8.39 16.99 -2.70
N LEU A 166 8.23 16.54 -1.46
CA LEU A 166 7.75 15.20 -1.13
C LEU A 166 6.27 15.03 -1.49
N CYS A 167 5.46 16.07 -1.26
CA CYS A 167 4.06 16.10 -1.70
C CYS A 167 3.99 15.91 -3.21
N LEU A 168 4.76 16.67 -3.98
CA LEU A 168 4.77 16.56 -5.44
C LEU A 168 5.20 15.15 -5.89
N LEU A 169 6.29 14.62 -5.36
CA LEU A 169 6.76 13.28 -5.72
C LEU A 169 5.71 12.20 -5.39
N HIS A 170 4.98 12.36 -4.29
CA HIS A 170 3.86 11.49 -3.94
C HIS A 170 2.67 11.66 -4.89
N ASP A 171 2.27 12.91 -5.16
CA ASP A 171 1.13 13.31 -5.99
C ASP A 171 1.30 12.88 -7.46
N LEU A 172 2.55 12.76 -7.93
CA LEU A 172 2.88 12.19 -9.24
C LEU A 172 2.37 10.76 -9.41
N GLN A 173 2.22 9.99 -8.32
CA GLN A 173 1.71 8.61 -8.35
C GLN A 173 2.42 7.76 -9.41
N LEU A 174 3.77 7.77 -9.38
CA LEU A 174 4.59 7.05 -10.35
C LEU A 174 4.12 5.60 -10.53
N SER A 175 4.08 5.15 -11.78
CA SER A 175 3.78 3.75 -12.08
C SER A 175 4.77 2.80 -11.41
N ALA A 176 4.41 1.53 -11.23
CA ALA A 176 5.35 0.55 -10.68
C ALA A 176 6.64 0.44 -11.52
N ARG A 177 6.53 0.64 -12.85
CA ARG A 177 7.69 0.71 -13.75
C ARG A 177 8.52 1.98 -13.50
N GLY A 178 7.88 3.14 -13.42
CA GLY A 178 8.55 4.42 -13.14
C GLY A 178 9.27 4.40 -11.79
N MET A 179 8.64 3.86 -10.74
CA MET A 179 9.27 3.70 -9.43
C MET A 179 10.49 2.76 -9.50
N ARG A 180 10.40 1.65 -10.23
CA ARG A 180 11.56 0.75 -10.48
C ARG A 180 12.70 1.47 -11.21
N ASP A 181 12.38 2.27 -12.20
CA ASP A 181 13.38 3.02 -12.96
C ASP A 181 14.06 4.08 -12.09
N VAL A 182 13.32 4.75 -11.21
CA VAL A 182 13.88 5.65 -10.18
C VAL A 182 14.78 4.90 -9.21
N LEU A 183 14.34 3.76 -8.67
CA LEU A 183 15.15 2.92 -7.77
C LEU A 183 16.43 2.38 -8.41
N ARG A 184 16.43 2.17 -9.73
CA ARG A 184 17.62 1.75 -10.48
C ARG A 184 18.67 2.87 -10.54
N ARG A 185 18.23 4.14 -10.67
CA ARG A 185 19.13 5.31 -10.71
C ARG A 185 19.51 5.80 -9.31
N HIS A 186 18.62 5.63 -8.34
CA HIS A 186 18.78 6.04 -6.95
C HIS A 186 18.59 4.83 -6.03
N ALA A 187 19.62 3.96 -5.99
CA ALA A 187 19.59 2.74 -5.18
C ALA A 187 19.43 3.00 -3.67
N ASP A 188 19.79 4.20 -3.22
CA ASP A 188 19.74 4.70 -1.84
C ASP A 188 18.42 5.42 -1.48
N LEU A 189 17.41 5.41 -2.36
CA LEU A 189 16.15 6.14 -2.14
C LEU A 189 15.45 5.73 -0.84
N ILE A 190 15.47 4.43 -0.49
CA ILE A 190 14.86 3.89 0.73
C ILE A 190 15.52 4.54 1.97
N GLU A 191 16.85 4.60 1.98
CA GLU A 191 17.67 5.20 3.04
C GLU A 191 17.51 6.72 3.07
N VAL A 192 17.42 7.37 1.90
CA VAL A 192 17.13 8.81 1.79
C VAL A 192 15.80 9.13 2.48
N LEU A 193 14.72 8.43 2.12
CA LEU A 193 13.40 8.65 2.70
C LEU A 193 13.38 8.40 4.22
N ALA A 194 14.08 7.36 4.69
CA ALA A 194 14.24 7.11 6.12
C ALA A 194 14.96 8.26 6.85
N ARG A 195 16.05 8.80 6.27
CA ARG A 195 16.76 9.96 6.83
C ARG A 195 15.89 11.21 6.88
N VAL A 196 15.06 11.44 5.86
CA VAL A 196 14.07 12.54 5.86
C VAL A 196 13.11 12.39 7.03
N MET A 197 12.57 11.18 7.25
CA MET A 197 11.63 10.90 8.34
C MET A 197 12.24 11.07 9.73
N LEU A 198 13.55 10.86 9.87
CA LEU A 198 14.30 10.98 11.13
C LEU A 198 14.88 12.39 11.34
N ALA A 199 14.73 13.31 10.40
CA ALA A 199 15.29 14.64 10.53
C ALA A 199 14.64 15.40 11.71
N ARG A 200 15.47 16.07 12.52
CA ARG A 200 15.04 16.74 13.77
C ARG A 200 13.91 17.77 13.59
N ARG A 201 13.77 18.34 12.38
CA ARG A 201 12.75 19.34 12.02
C ARG A 201 11.72 18.82 11.02
N ALA A 202 11.65 17.51 10.79
CA ALA A 202 10.67 16.94 9.88
C ALA A 202 9.25 17.19 10.41
N SER A 203 8.39 17.80 9.59
CA SER A 203 6.98 17.94 9.91
C SER A 203 6.28 16.58 9.85
N ASP A 204 5.15 16.47 10.54
CA ASP A 204 4.30 15.28 10.46
C ASP A 204 3.82 15.00 9.03
N GLN A 205 3.58 16.06 8.26
CA GLN A 205 3.24 15.95 6.85
C GLN A 205 4.40 15.38 6.02
N CYS A 206 5.62 15.87 6.25
CA CYS A 206 6.84 15.35 5.62
C CYS A 206 7.00 13.86 5.88
N ARG A 207 6.91 13.46 7.15
CA ARG A 207 7.02 12.06 7.59
C ARG A 207 5.94 11.19 6.97
N ALA A 208 4.71 11.67 6.89
CA ALA A 208 3.61 10.95 6.25
C ALA A 208 3.86 10.72 4.75
N HIS A 209 4.21 11.76 3.99
CA HIS A 209 4.48 11.63 2.55
C HIS A 209 5.71 10.76 2.28
N ALA A 210 6.78 10.92 3.05
CA ALA A 210 7.96 10.07 2.97
C ALA A 210 7.63 8.60 3.26
N THR A 211 6.76 8.31 4.24
CA THR A 211 6.30 6.93 4.52
C THR A 211 5.49 6.35 3.37
N LEU A 212 4.64 7.16 2.72
CA LEU A 212 3.85 6.72 1.57
C LEU A 212 4.71 6.44 0.35
N LEU A 213 5.72 7.28 0.11
CA LEU A 213 6.73 7.07 -0.93
C LEU A 213 7.59 5.83 -0.62
N LEU A 214 7.99 5.65 0.62
CA LEU A 214 8.76 4.49 1.08
C LEU A 214 7.98 3.19 0.84
N ARG A 215 6.67 3.19 1.11
CA ARG A 215 5.80 2.05 0.76
C ARG A 215 5.84 1.75 -0.74
N SER A 216 5.66 2.76 -1.59
CA SER A 216 5.71 2.56 -3.04
C SER A 216 7.08 2.08 -3.51
N ALA A 217 8.17 2.58 -2.91
CA ALA A 217 9.53 2.17 -3.19
C ALA A 217 9.78 0.71 -2.79
N VAL A 218 9.44 0.31 -1.56
CA VAL A 218 9.62 -1.06 -1.08
C VAL A 218 8.82 -2.06 -1.91
N SER A 219 7.56 -1.76 -2.25
CA SER A 219 6.74 -2.65 -3.08
C SER A 219 7.24 -2.77 -4.53
N ALA A 220 8.00 -1.79 -5.03
CA ALA A 220 8.59 -1.82 -6.37
C ALA A 220 10.03 -2.38 -6.40
N ALA A 221 10.72 -2.40 -5.26
CA ALA A 221 12.12 -2.79 -5.17
C ALA A 221 12.36 -4.27 -5.49
N ASN A 222 13.53 -4.56 -6.04
CA ASN A 222 13.94 -5.94 -6.25
C ASN A 222 14.27 -6.62 -4.91
N PRO A 223 14.01 -7.93 -4.75
CA PRO A 223 14.33 -8.69 -3.53
C PRO A 223 15.76 -8.44 -2.99
N ASN A 224 16.75 -8.36 -3.89
CA ASN A 224 18.15 -8.13 -3.54
C ASN A 224 18.37 -6.80 -2.79
N GLN A 225 17.59 -5.76 -3.13
CA GLN A 225 17.67 -4.45 -2.47
C GLN A 225 17.03 -4.46 -1.07
N LEU A 226 16.14 -5.42 -0.79
CA LEU A 226 15.40 -5.50 0.48
C LEU A 226 16.04 -6.49 1.47
N THR A 227 16.92 -7.38 1.03
CA THR A 227 17.48 -8.43 1.90
C THR A 227 18.24 -7.93 3.13
N MET A 228 18.79 -6.71 3.07
CA MET A 228 19.62 -6.12 4.14
C MET A 228 19.40 -4.60 4.28
N SER A 229 18.16 -4.15 4.48
CA SER A 229 17.84 -2.72 4.63
C SER A 229 18.47 -2.08 5.87
N ALA A 230 18.92 -0.83 5.77
CA ALA A 230 19.64 -0.14 6.84
C ALA A 230 18.83 0.01 8.15
N ARG A 231 19.51 0.11 9.31
CA ARG A 231 18.85 0.17 10.64
C ARG A 231 17.96 1.40 10.78
N GLU A 232 18.37 2.50 10.17
CA GLU A 232 17.69 3.78 10.14
C GLU A 232 16.30 3.67 9.49
N VAL A 233 16.14 2.76 8.51
CA VAL A 233 14.84 2.50 7.87
C VAL A 233 13.85 1.97 8.89
N PHE A 234 14.26 1.02 9.74
CA PHE A 234 13.40 0.47 10.78
C PHE A 234 13.11 1.50 11.86
N ALA A 235 14.12 2.24 12.32
CA ALA A 235 13.93 3.33 13.29
C ALA A 235 12.93 4.38 12.78
N ALA A 236 13.04 4.79 11.52
CA ALA A 236 12.13 5.74 10.88
C ALA A 236 10.70 5.22 10.82
N VAL A 237 10.50 4.00 10.32
CA VAL A 237 9.16 3.43 10.13
C VAL A 237 8.50 3.11 11.47
N VAL A 238 9.23 2.54 12.42
CA VAL A 238 8.73 2.29 13.78
C VAL A 238 8.35 3.60 14.46
N GLY A 239 9.14 4.66 14.28
CA GLY A 239 8.82 6.00 14.79
C GLY A 239 7.49 6.53 14.25
N VAL A 240 7.23 6.42 12.95
CA VAL A 240 5.94 6.86 12.37
C VAL A 240 4.76 6.03 12.87
N VAL A 241 4.94 4.71 13.01
CA VAL A 241 3.89 3.82 13.52
C VAL A 241 3.61 4.09 15.00
N ARG A 242 4.64 4.42 15.79
CA ARG A 242 4.53 4.82 17.20
C ARG A 242 3.75 6.13 17.36
N ASP A 243 4.11 7.14 16.58
CA ASP A 243 3.57 8.49 16.71
C ASP A 243 2.16 8.61 16.12
N ARG A 244 1.73 7.65 15.29
CA ARG A 244 0.39 7.58 14.67
C ARG A 244 -0.04 8.87 13.96
N ILE A 245 0.91 9.50 13.29
CA ILE A 245 0.78 10.78 12.61
C ILE A 245 -0.48 10.87 11.75
N SER A 246 -0.80 9.80 11.02
CA SER A 246 -2.08 9.64 10.34
C SER A 246 -2.42 8.16 10.16
N ALA A 247 -3.72 7.85 9.97
CA ALA A 247 -4.15 6.48 9.68
C ALA A 247 -3.50 5.93 8.40
N GLN A 248 -3.32 6.77 7.38
CA GLN A 248 -2.71 6.38 6.11
C GLN A 248 -1.21 6.10 6.27
N ALA A 249 -0.47 6.95 6.98
CA ALA A 249 0.95 6.76 7.26
C ALA A 249 1.19 5.54 8.16
N THR A 250 0.36 5.33 9.17
CA THR A 250 0.44 4.15 10.06
C THR A 250 0.22 2.86 9.28
N LYS A 251 -0.84 2.79 8.46
CA LYS A 251 -1.11 1.63 7.59
C LYS A 251 0.05 1.43 6.60
N ALA A 252 0.62 2.49 6.04
CA ALA A 252 1.77 2.39 5.15
C ALA A 252 3.01 1.86 5.85
N GLY A 253 3.33 2.37 7.05
CA GLY A 253 4.45 1.89 7.86
C GLY A 253 4.32 0.42 8.24
N LEU A 254 3.12 -0.03 8.63
CA LEU A 254 2.87 -1.46 8.90
C LEU A 254 3.05 -2.35 7.67
N LYS A 255 2.65 -1.88 6.46
CA LYS A 255 2.92 -2.62 5.21
C LYS A 255 4.42 -2.70 4.93
N VAL A 256 5.14 -1.58 5.07
CA VAL A 256 6.59 -1.52 4.91
C VAL A 256 7.28 -2.50 5.86
N LEU A 257 6.91 -2.51 7.16
CA LEU A 257 7.46 -3.47 8.11
C LEU A 257 7.16 -4.91 7.70
N GLY A 258 5.94 -5.22 7.26
CA GLY A 258 5.56 -6.56 6.81
C GLY A 258 6.38 -7.03 5.60
N GLU A 259 6.58 -6.17 4.61
CA GLU A 259 7.37 -6.48 3.40
C GLU A 259 8.87 -6.61 3.71
N LEU A 260 9.44 -5.68 4.48
CA LEU A 260 10.86 -5.73 4.87
C LEU A 260 11.17 -6.92 5.78
N CYS A 261 10.28 -7.24 6.72
CA CYS A 261 10.49 -8.34 7.68
C CYS A 261 10.20 -9.73 7.10
N ALA A 262 9.84 -9.84 5.83
CA ALA A 262 9.87 -11.12 5.13
C ALA A 262 11.27 -11.76 5.22
N TRP A 263 12.32 -10.94 5.25
CA TRP A 263 13.73 -11.33 5.36
C TRP A 263 14.18 -11.46 6.82
N GLY A 264 14.86 -12.56 7.17
CA GLY A 264 15.23 -12.88 8.56
C GLY A 264 16.08 -11.79 9.25
N ARG A 265 17.12 -11.26 8.58
CA ARG A 265 17.99 -10.21 9.14
C ARG A 265 17.23 -8.91 9.44
N ASN A 266 16.23 -8.60 8.64
CA ASN A 266 15.39 -7.42 8.82
C ASN A 266 14.45 -7.56 10.02
N ARG A 267 14.00 -8.78 10.34
CA ARG A 267 13.20 -9.03 11.56
C ARG A 267 13.98 -8.60 12.80
N VAL A 268 15.23 -9.02 12.91
CA VAL A 268 16.11 -8.64 14.03
C VAL A 268 16.28 -7.12 14.11
N ARG A 269 16.55 -6.45 12.99
CA ARG A 269 16.67 -4.97 12.95
C ARG A 269 15.37 -4.26 13.33
N ALA A 270 14.21 -4.79 12.94
CA ALA A 270 12.92 -4.25 13.34
C ALA A 270 12.69 -4.41 14.85
N VAL A 271 13.08 -5.55 15.41
CA VAL A 271 13.02 -5.82 16.85
C VAL A 271 13.96 -4.87 17.61
N GLU A 272 15.22 -4.73 17.19
CA GLU A 272 16.20 -3.75 17.75
C GLU A 272 15.68 -2.30 17.71
N ALA A 273 14.84 -1.95 16.73
CA ALA A 273 14.23 -0.63 16.62
C ALA A 273 13.01 -0.42 17.55
N GLY A 274 12.64 -1.44 18.35
CA GLY A 274 11.50 -1.39 19.27
C GLY A 274 10.15 -1.63 18.59
N ALA A 275 10.11 -2.37 17.46
CA ALA A 275 8.87 -2.64 16.75
C ALA A 275 7.87 -3.45 17.59
N VAL A 276 8.36 -4.40 18.39
CA VAL A 276 7.49 -5.30 19.19
C VAL A 276 6.66 -4.49 20.19
N ASP A 277 7.28 -3.62 21.00
CA ASP A 277 6.58 -2.78 21.97
C ASP A 277 5.52 -1.88 21.33
N VAL A 278 5.88 -1.26 20.20
CA VAL A 278 4.96 -0.38 19.46
C VAL A 278 3.76 -1.17 18.93
N LEU A 279 3.99 -2.38 18.41
CA LEU A 279 2.94 -3.26 17.92
C LEU A 279 2.05 -3.79 19.06
N VAL A 280 2.63 -4.12 20.22
CA VAL A 280 1.87 -4.50 21.42
C VAL A 280 0.95 -3.36 21.85
N GLY A 281 1.44 -2.12 21.88
CA GLY A 281 0.63 -0.94 22.17
C GLY A 281 -0.55 -0.76 21.19
N ILE A 282 -0.28 -0.89 19.88
CA ILE A 282 -1.32 -0.83 18.85
C ILE A 282 -2.36 -1.95 19.01
N VAL A 283 -1.90 -3.18 19.27
CA VAL A 283 -2.77 -4.34 19.46
C VAL A 283 -3.56 -4.20 20.77
N MET A 284 -3.06 -3.51 21.78
CA MET A 284 -3.77 -3.28 23.05
C MET A 284 -4.92 -2.28 22.93
N GLU A 285 -4.76 -1.24 22.12
CA GLU A 285 -5.76 -0.18 21.99
C GLU A 285 -6.91 -0.58 21.06
N ALA A 286 -8.15 -0.38 21.51
CA ALA A 286 -9.34 -0.69 20.72
C ALA A 286 -10.06 0.61 20.36
N GLY A 287 -10.20 0.90 19.06
CA GLY A 287 -11.03 2.02 18.60
C GLY A 287 -11.52 1.83 17.16
N GLY A 288 -12.81 2.03 16.92
CA GLY A 288 -13.43 2.18 15.60
C GLY A 288 -13.19 1.08 14.54
N ILE A 289 -13.76 1.29 13.34
CA ILE A 289 -13.54 0.41 12.18
C ILE A 289 -12.11 0.57 11.65
N GLU A 290 -11.59 1.80 11.64
CA GLU A 290 -10.23 2.07 11.18
C GLU A 290 -9.17 1.41 12.08
N GLY A 291 -9.37 1.42 13.40
CA GLY A 291 -8.46 0.74 14.31
C GLY A 291 -8.54 -0.78 14.20
N ARG A 292 -9.67 -1.36 13.79
CA ARG A 292 -9.75 -2.80 13.49
C ARG A 292 -8.71 -3.21 12.44
N ARG A 293 -8.62 -2.47 11.34
CA ARG A 293 -7.67 -2.79 10.26
C ARG A 293 -6.22 -2.61 10.71
N VAL A 294 -5.94 -1.57 11.50
CA VAL A 294 -4.60 -1.32 12.05
C VAL A 294 -4.19 -2.44 13.01
N VAL A 295 -5.10 -2.92 13.87
CA VAL A 295 -4.85 -4.07 14.76
C VAL A 295 -4.58 -5.35 13.98
N GLU A 296 -5.35 -5.64 12.92
CA GLU A 296 -5.08 -6.78 12.04
C GLU A 296 -3.69 -6.72 11.43
N MET A 297 -3.32 -5.56 10.88
CA MET A 297 -2.00 -5.35 10.28
C MET A 297 -0.89 -5.44 11.33
N GLY A 298 -1.13 -4.92 12.54
CA GLY A 298 -0.21 -5.05 13.67
C GLY A 298 0.04 -6.51 14.05
N LEU A 299 -1.02 -7.32 14.15
CA LEU A 299 -0.90 -8.76 14.41
C LEU A 299 -0.17 -9.51 13.28
N VAL A 300 -0.35 -9.12 12.02
CA VAL A 300 0.40 -9.69 10.89
C VAL A 300 1.90 -9.42 11.05
N VAL A 301 2.29 -8.16 11.33
CA VAL A 301 3.71 -7.82 11.52
C VAL A 301 4.26 -8.51 12.76
N LEU A 302 3.52 -8.54 13.86
CA LEU A 302 3.95 -9.20 15.11
C LEU A 302 4.16 -10.71 14.91
N GLU A 303 3.30 -11.38 14.13
CA GLU A 303 3.51 -12.77 13.74
C GLU A 303 4.81 -12.98 12.97
N ILE A 304 5.11 -12.10 12.00
CA ILE A 304 6.36 -12.15 11.23
C ILE A 304 7.57 -11.99 12.15
N LEU A 305 7.53 -11.04 13.10
CA LEU A 305 8.62 -10.82 14.06
C LEU A 305 8.79 -12.01 15.02
N CYS A 306 7.71 -12.64 15.46
CA CYS A 306 7.76 -13.89 16.25
C CYS A 306 8.33 -15.09 15.47
N GLY A 307 8.62 -14.93 14.18
CA GLY A 307 9.36 -15.88 13.37
C GLY A 307 10.88 -15.91 13.64
N CYS A 308 11.42 -15.02 14.47
CA CYS A 308 12.81 -15.07 14.97
C CYS A 308 12.85 -15.17 16.51
N ALA A 309 14.00 -15.52 17.10
CA ALA A 309 14.12 -15.72 18.54
C ALA A 309 13.97 -14.40 19.31
N GLU A 310 14.63 -13.35 18.82
CA GLU A 310 14.65 -12.00 19.34
C GLU A 310 13.23 -11.41 19.42
N GLY A 311 12.43 -11.59 18.37
CA GLY A 311 11.05 -11.11 18.36
C GLY A 311 10.14 -11.85 19.35
N ARG A 312 10.41 -13.14 19.64
CA ARG A 312 9.67 -13.88 20.68
C ARG A 312 10.10 -13.48 22.08
N GLU A 313 11.41 -13.29 22.28
CA GLU A 313 11.98 -12.86 23.54
C GLU A 313 11.44 -11.49 23.95
N GLU A 314 11.46 -10.51 23.04
CA GLU A 314 10.88 -9.19 23.28
C GLU A 314 9.37 -9.25 23.55
N LEU A 315 8.61 -10.08 22.82
CA LEU A 315 7.16 -10.19 23.05
C LEU A 315 6.84 -10.75 24.43
N VAL A 316 7.61 -11.74 24.89
CA VAL A 316 7.45 -12.35 26.22
C VAL A 316 7.98 -11.43 27.32
N GLY A 317 9.06 -10.68 27.06
CA GLY A 317 9.62 -9.70 28.00
C GLY A 317 8.70 -8.49 28.22
N ASN A 318 7.82 -8.17 27.26
CA ASN A 318 6.83 -7.11 27.41
C ASN A 318 5.67 -7.57 28.31
N ALA A 319 5.47 -6.87 29.44
CA ALA A 319 4.44 -7.19 30.44
C ALA A 319 2.99 -7.22 29.91
N ALA A 320 2.71 -6.59 28.78
CA ALA A 320 1.41 -6.62 28.13
C ALA A 320 1.37 -7.54 26.88
N GLY A 321 2.47 -8.14 26.47
CA GLY A 321 2.62 -8.83 25.19
C GLY A 321 1.65 -10.01 25.01
N LEU A 322 1.67 -10.97 25.94
CA LEU A 322 0.78 -12.14 25.90
C LEU A 322 -0.69 -11.76 26.10
N ALA A 323 -0.96 -10.84 27.03
CA ALA A 323 -2.29 -10.32 27.27
C ALA A 323 -2.86 -9.60 26.03
N ALA A 324 -2.05 -8.82 25.32
CA ALA A 324 -2.45 -8.10 24.12
C ALA A 324 -2.90 -9.04 23.02
N VAL A 325 -2.08 -10.04 22.70
CA VAL A 325 -2.39 -11.03 21.66
C VAL A 325 -3.61 -11.87 22.07
N GLY A 326 -3.62 -12.40 23.30
CA GLY A 326 -4.72 -13.22 23.82
C GLY A 326 -6.06 -12.49 23.84
N LYS A 327 -6.07 -11.20 24.22
CA LYS A 327 -7.29 -10.37 24.24
C LYS A 327 -7.91 -10.20 22.86
N ARG A 328 -7.12 -10.26 21.77
CA ARG A 328 -7.63 -10.07 20.39
C ARG A 328 -8.17 -11.32 19.73
N VAL A 329 -7.81 -12.50 20.22
CA VAL A 329 -8.39 -13.77 19.82
C VAL A 329 -9.91 -13.74 20.05
N LEU A 330 -10.67 -13.96 18.97
CA LEU A 330 -12.15 -13.92 18.90
C LEU A 330 -12.79 -12.54 19.16
N ARG A 331 -12.04 -11.43 19.15
CA ARG A 331 -12.57 -10.08 19.46
C ARG A 331 -12.43 -9.04 18.35
N VAL A 332 -11.73 -9.35 17.26
CA VAL A 332 -11.42 -8.39 16.19
C VAL A 332 -11.95 -8.86 14.86
N SER A 333 -11.42 -9.99 14.36
CA SER A 333 -11.83 -10.64 13.12
C SER A 333 -11.32 -12.08 13.07
N ASN A 334 -11.74 -12.85 12.07
CA ASN A 334 -11.20 -14.19 11.82
C ASN A 334 -9.71 -14.14 11.50
N VAL A 335 -9.28 -13.16 10.70
CA VAL A 335 -7.85 -12.95 10.38
C VAL A 335 -7.05 -12.65 11.65
N ALA A 336 -7.52 -11.72 12.49
CA ALA A 336 -6.84 -11.43 13.76
C ALA A 336 -6.79 -12.65 14.69
N THR A 337 -7.83 -13.48 14.69
CA THR A 337 -7.87 -14.73 15.46
C THR A 337 -6.83 -15.73 14.96
N GLU A 338 -6.76 -15.97 13.64
CA GLU A 338 -5.74 -16.82 13.02
C GLU A 338 -4.33 -16.34 13.39
N ARG A 339 -4.03 -15.05 13.18
CA ARG A 339 -2.71 -14.46 13.49
C ARG A 339 -2.38 -14.56 14.97
N GLY A 340 -3.33 -14.28 15.85
CA GLY A 340 -3.16 -14.38 17.30
C GLY A 340 -2.84 -15.81 17.74
N VAL A 341 -3.57 -16.81 17.25
CA VAL A 341 -3.30 -18.23 17.56
C VAL A 341 -1.93 -18.66 17.04
N ARG A 342 -1.51 -18.18 15.86
CA ARG A 342 -0.18 -18.47 15.30
C ARG A 342 0.96 -17.88 16.13
N ILE A 343 0.80 -16.63 16.60
CA ILE A 343 1.77 -16.00 17.53
C ILE A 343 1.86 -16.82 18.82
N LEU A 344 0.73 -17.07 19.48
CA LEU A 344 0.69 -17.82 20.74
C LEU A 344 1.26 -19.24 20.59
N SER A 345 1.04 -19.86 19.43
CA SER A 345 1.63 -21.16 19.13
C SER A 345 3.14 -21.11 18.93
N SER A 346 3.66 -20.07 18.28
CA SER A 346 5.10 -19.83 18.17
C SER A 346 5.74 -19.68 19.56
N ILE A 347 5.15 -18.87 20.44
CA ILE A 347 5.63 -18.68 21.81
C ILE A 347 5.56 -19.98 22.61
N ALA A 348 4.42 -20.65 22.63
CA ALA A 348 4.24 -21.89 23.39
C ALA A 348 5.23 -22.98 22.95
N ARG A 349 5.60 -23.04 21.66
CA ARG A 349 6.50 -24.07 21.12
C ARG A 349 7.97 -23.76 21.32
N PHE A 350 8.38 -22.49 21.19
CA PHE A 350 9.80 -22.11 21.13
C PHE A 350 10.28 -21.27 22.33
N SER A 351 9.36 -20.77 23.15
CA SER A 351 9.62 -19.91 24.31
C SER A 351 8.79 -20.30 25.54
N GLY A 352 8.18 -21.49 25.54
CA GLY A 352 7.28 -21.98 26.59
C GLY A 352 7.98 -22.44 27.86
N THR A 353 8.63 -21.53 28.59
CA THR A 353 9.13 -21.82 29.94
C THR A 353 7.97 -21.95 30.94
N LYS A 354 8.20 -22.53 32.11
CA LYS A 354 7.16 -22.65 33.15
C LYS A 354 6.53 -21.30 33.51
N ALA A 355 7.33 -20.24 33.59
CA ALA A 355 6.86 -18.88 33.87
C ALA A 355 5.95 -18.36 32.74
N VAL A 356 6.37 -18.52 31.49
CA VAL A 356 5.59 -18.09 30.32
C VAL A 356 4.27 -18.84 30.22
N LEU A 357 4.28 -20.16 30.41
CA LEU A 357 3.06 -20.97 30.35
C LEU A 357 2.09 -20.62 31.48
N GLN A 358 2.60 -20.28 32.66
CA GLN A 358 1.80 -19.81 33.78
C GLN A 358 1.17 -18.45 33.47
N GLU A 359 1.94 -17.50 32.96
CA GLU A 359 1.45 -16.19 32.54
C GLU A 359 0.36 -16.32 31.46
N MET A 360 0.55 -17.18 30.47
CA MET A 360 -0.47 -17.48 29.45
C MET A 360 -1.80 -17.94 30.07
N ALA A 361 -1.77 -18.72 31.15
CA ALA A 361 -2.98 -19.12 31.86
C ALA A 361 -3.61 -17.94 32.60
N GLU A 362 -2.81 -17.15 33.32
CA GLU A 362 -3.24 -16.00 34.12
C GLU A 362 -3.88 -14.88 33.28
N VAL A 363 -3.30 -14.58 32.11
CA VAL A 363 -3.83 -13.55 31.19
C VAL A 363 -4.98 -14.08 30.31
N GLY A 364 -5.43 -15.32 30.56
CA GLY A 364 -6.61 -15.90 29.92
C GLY A 364 -6.41 -16.42 28.50
N VAL A 365 -5.16 -16.61 28.04
CA VAL A 365 -4.87 -17.20 26.72
C VAL A 365 -5.42 -18.61 26.63
N VAL A 366 -5.23 -19.43 27.66
CA VAL A 366 -5.69 -20.83 27.63
C VAL A 366 -7.21 -20.91 27.48
N SER A 367 -7.93 -20.08 28.23
CA SER A 367 -9.39 -19.97 28.11
C SER A 367 -9.82 -19.57 26.70
N LYS A 368 -9.11 -18.63 26.08
CA LYS A 368 -9.35 -18.22 24.68
C LYS A 368 -9.11 -19.35 23.68
N LEU A 369 -8.08 -20.16 23.86
CA LEU A 369 -7.79 -21.30 23.00
C LEU A 369 -8.88 -22.38 23.10
N CYS A 370 -9.41 -22.66 24.30
CA CYS A 370 -10.55 -23.55 24.44
C CYS A 370 -11.79 -23.02 23.69
N LEU A 371 -12.07 -21.72 23.78
CA LEU A 371 -13.18 -21.09 23.06
C LEU A 371 -13.02 -21.16 21.53
N VAL A 372 -11.78 -21.05 21.01
CA VAL A 372 -11.51 -21.20 19.57
C VAL A 372 -11.94 -22.57 19.04
N LEU A 373 -11.87 -23.63 19.86
CA LEU A 373 -12.33 -24.96 19.46
C LEU A 373 -13.86 -25.03 19.32
N GLN A 374 -14.58 -24.29 20.18
CA GLN A 374 -16.05 -24.31 20.25
C GLN A 374 -16.72 -23.44 19.18
N VAL A 375 -16.15 -22.29 18.85
CA VAL A 375 -16.75 -21.33 17.90
C VAL A 375 -16.42 -21.67 16.45
N SER A 376 -17.14 -21.07 15.49
CA SER A 376 -16.80 -21.20 14.07
C SER A 376 -15.50 -20.45 13.76
N CYS A 377 -14.43 -21.21 13.53
CA CYS A 377 -13.11 -20.77 13.10
C CYS A 377 -12.63 -21.72 11.99
N ASP A 378 -11.66 -21.28 11.20
CA ASP A 378 -11.07 -22.14 10.17
C ASP A 378 -10.37 -23.36 10.80
N LEU A 379 -10.33 -24.46 10.04
CA LEU A 379 -9.83 -25.75 10.54
C LEU A 379 -8.37 -25.67 10.99
N LYS A 380 -7.52 -24.94 10.27
CA LYS A 380 -6.09 -24.82 10.59
C LYS A 380 -5.87 -24.10 11.91
N THR A 381 -6.63 -23.04 12.18
CA THR A 381 -6.60 -22.31 13.45
C THR A 381 -7.04 -23.20 14.61
N LYS A 382 -8.11 -24.00 14.42
CA LYS A 382 -8.56 -24.97 15.44
C LYS A 382 -7.53 -26.05 15.71
N GLU A 383 -6.92 -26.62 14.66
CA GLU A 383 -5.87 -27.63 14.79
C GLU A 383 -4.66 -27.09 15.56
N LYS A 384 -4.23 -25.86 15.25
CA LYS A 384 -3.13 -25.18 15.95
C LYS A 384 -3.44 -24.96 17.42
N ALA A 385 -4.65 -24.47 17.74
CA ALA A 385 -5.11 -24.31 19.12
C ALA A 385 -5.15 -25.65 19.87
N LYS A 386 -5.60 -26.72 19.20
CA LYS A 386 -5.64 -28.08 19.73
C LYS A 386 -4.24 -28.63 20.02
N GLU A 387 -3.29 -28.43 19.10
CA GLU A 387 -1.88 -28.86 19.23
C GLU A 387 -1.25 -28.26 20.49
N ILE A 388 -1.39 -26.95 20.69
CA ILE A 388 -0.74 -26.27 21.83
C ILE A 388 -1.39 -26.61 23.17
N LEU A 389 -2.72 -26.77 23.21
CA LEU A 389 -3.42 -27.24 24.42
C LEU A 389 -2.94 -28.64 24.82
N ARG A 390 -2.72 -29.54 23.85
CA ARG A 390 -2.16 -30.87 24.13
C ARG A 390 -0.70 -30.80 24.58
N LEU A 391 0.11 -29.99 23.90
CA LEU A 391 1.54 -29.87 24.18
C LEU A 391 1.82 -29.50 25.64
N HIS A 392 0.99 -28.62 26.22
CA HIS A 392 1.18 -28.10 27.59
C HIS A 392 0.09 -28.52 28.56
N GLY A 393 -0.61 -29.64 28.26
CA GLY A 393 -1.74 -30.11 29.06
C GLY A 393 -1.40 -30.39 30.52
N THR A 394 -0.16 -30.81 30.82
CA THR A 394 0.31 -31.06 32.20
C THR A 394 0.38 -29.80 33.05
N VAL A 395 0.67 -28.66 32.44
CA VAL A 395 0.74 -27.35 33.12
C VAL A 395 -0.64 -26.71 33.18
N TRP A 396 -1.39 -26.78 32.09
CA TRP A 396 -2.62 -26.00 31.94
C TRP A 396 -3.86 -26.70 32.49
N ARG A 397 -4.05 -28.02 32.31
CA ARG A 397 -5.32 -28.70 32.71
C ARG A 397 -5.67 -28.54 34.20
N ASN A 398 -4.65 -28.42 35.05
CA ASN A 398 -4.81 -28.27 36.50
C ASN A 398 -4.69 -26.81 36.97
N SER A 399 -4.59 -25.85 36.05
CA SER A 399 -4.44 -24.45 36.41
C SER A 399 -5.74 -23.90 37.01
N PRO A 400 -5.70 -23.21 38.16
CA PRO A 400 -6.87 -22.57 38.75
C PRO A 400 -7.39 -21.39 37.91
N CYS A 401 -6.61 -20.94 36.92
CA CYS A 401 -6.98 -19.85 36.01
C CYS A 401 -7.95 -20.29 34.91
N ILE A 402 -8.21 -21.60 34.76
CA ILE A 402 -9.14 -22.14 33.75
C ILE A 402 -10.48 -22.42 34.41
N ALA A 403 -11.55 -21.83 33.85
CA ALA A 403 -12.90 -22.07 34.33
C ALA A 403 -13.32 -23.55 34.12
N PRO A 404 -13.99 -24.19 35.09
CA PRO A 404 -14.32 -25.62 35.01
C PRO A 404 -15.09 -26.03 33.75
N TYR A 405 -15.98 -25.17 33.25
CA TYR A 405 -16.76 -25.44 32.04
C TYR A 405 -15.90 -25.56 30.77
N LEU A 406 -14.71 -24.93 30.73
CA LEU A 406 -13.77 -25.02 29.60
C LEU A 406 -12.94 -26.30 29.62
N LEU A 407 -12.83 -26.98 30.77
CA LEU A 407 -12.10 -28.26 30.88
C LEU A 407 -12.77 -29.37 30.06
N SER A 408 -14.10 -29.32 29.91
CA SER A 408 -14.84 -30.25 29.05
C SER A 408 -14.48 -30.13 27.56
N SER A 409 -13.97 -28.96 27.16
CA SER A 409 -13.58 -28.64 25.79
C SER A 409 -12.09 -28.78 25.55
N TYR A 410 -11.34 -29.17 26.60
CA TYR A 410 -9.94 -29.46 26.50
C TYR A 410 -9.75 -30.70 25.61
N PRO A 411 -8.83 -30.68 24.64
CA PRO A 411 -8.62 -31.84 23.79
C PRO A 411 -8.06 -33.00 24.62
N ASN A 412 -8.67 -34.18 24.43
CA ASN A 412 -8.15 -35.45 24.94
C ASN A 412 -6.71 -35.67 24.51
#